data_AF-A0A7V9ZHH3-F1
#
_entry.id   AF-A0A7V9ZHH3-F1
#
_cell.length_a   1.000
_cell.length_b   1.000
_cell.length_c   1.000
_cell.angle_alpha   90.00
_cell.angle_beta   90.00
_cell.angle_gamma   90.00
#
_symmetry.space_group_name_H-M   'P 1'
#
loop_
_entity.id
_entity.type
_entity.pdbx_description
1 polymer ?
#
loop_
_entity_poly.entity_id
_entity_poly.type
_entity_poly.pdbx_seq_one_letter_code
_entity_poly.pdbx_strand_id
1 'polypeptide(L)' 'MCVYARDVLTGVLPGPYGQQAAERYAREALMPDEQFLPVAADPPAELAARFNVPVEQIDARLVDLAARLIDA' A
#
# COMPACT_ATOMS: atom_id res chain seq x y z
N MET A 1 8.24 8.72 -1.72
CA MET A 1 7.99 9.69 -0.63
C MET A 1 7.68 11.11 -1.12
N CYS A 2 8.18 11.58 -2.26
CA CYS A 2 7.89 12.95 -2.74
C CYS A 2 6.46 13.18 -3.25
N VAL A 3 5.81 12.15 -3.82
CA VAL A 3 4.45 12.25 -4.39
C VAL A 3 3.39 12.42 -3.30
N TYR A 4 3.39 11.57 -2.27
CA TYR A 4 2.46 11.72 -1.14
C TYR A 4 2.62 13.06 -0.40
N ALA A 5 3.87 13.48 -0.14
CA ALA A 5 4.14 14.78 0.48
C ALA A 5 3.61 15.94 -0.38
N ARG A 6 3.78 15.88 -1.70
CA ARG A 6 3.19 16.85 -2.63
C ARG A 6 1.67 16.83 -2.54
N ASP A 7 1.04 15.66 -2.59
CA ASP A 7 -0.41 15.54 -2.62
C ASP A 7 -1.06 16.03 -1.32
N VAL A 8 -0.40 15.84 -0.16
CA VAL A 8 -0.80 16.45 1.12
C VAL A 8 -0.61 17.97 1.11
N LEU A 9 0.58 18.46 0.71
CA LEU A 9 0.89 19.90 0.71
C LEU A 9 0.05 20.70 -0.31
N THR A 10 -0.41 20.05 -1.37
CA THR A 10 -1.28 20.64 -2.40
C THR A 10 -2.77 20.45 -2.11
N GLY A 11 -3.12 19.76 -1.02
CA GLY A 11 -4.51 19.56 -0.58
C GLY A 11 -5.29 18.53 -1.41
N VAL A 12 -4.62 17.73 -2.24
CA VAL A 12 -5.23 16.60 -2.97
C VAL A 12 -5.61 15.48 -1.99
N LEU A 13 -4.79 15.26 -0.97
CA LEU A 13 -5.09 14.33 0.13
C LEU A 13 -5.40 15.10 1.42
N PRO A 14 -6.50 14.76 2.11
CA PRO A 14 -6.86 15.42 3.36
C PRO A 14 -5.95 14.98 4.52
N GLY A 15 -5.79 15.88 5.49
CA GLY A 15 -5.09 15.61 6.75
C GLY A 15 -3.59 15.92 6.73
N PRO A 16 -2.92 15.87 7.89
CA PRO A 16 -1.49 16.13 7.99
C PRO A 16 -0.68 14.96 7.41
N TYR A 17 0.56 15.24 6.99
CA TYR A 17 1.50 14.20 6.59
C TYR A 17 1.75 13.25 7.77
N GLY A 18 1.48 11.96 7.57
CA GLY A 18 1.81 10.90 8.53
C GLY A 18 2.65 9.82 7.88
N GLN A 19 3.72 9.39 8.53
CA GLN A 19 4.62 8.35 7.99
C GLN A 19 3.86 7.06 7.66
N GLN A 20 2.97 6.61 8.54
CA GLN A 20 2.16 5.41 8.30
C GLN A 20 1.22 5.56 7.09
N ALA A 21 0.65 6.75 6.91
CA ALA A 21 -0.21 7.06 5.76
C ALA A 21 0.59 7.17 4.46
N ALA A 22 1.83 7.68 4.52
CA ALA A 22 2.75 7.72 3.40
C ALA A 22 3.19 6.32 2.96
N GLU A 23 3.47 5.43 3.92
CA GLU A 23 3.81 4.03 3.65
C GLU A 23 2.64 3.26 3.05
N ARG A 24 1.42 3.45 3.58
CA ARG A 24 0.20 2.87 2.99
C ARG A 24 -0.03 3.37 1.56
N TYR A 25 0.08 4.67 1.34
CA TYR A 25 -0.03 5.25 -0.01
C TYR A 25 1.02 4.67 -0.97
N ALA A 26 2.26 4.50 -0.51
CA ALA A 26 3.31 3.89 -1.32
C ALA A 26 2.99 2.43 -1.67
N ARG A 27 2.45 1.66 -0.72
CA ARG A 27 2.00 0.28 -0.99
C ARG A 27 0.85 0.23 -1.99
N GLU A 28 -0.12 1.13 -1.90
CA GLU A 28 -1.23 1.22 -2.87
C GLU A 28 -0.73 1.54 -4.28
N ALA A 29 0.25 2.44 -4.40
CA ALA A 29 0.84 2.82 -5.69
C ALA A 29 1.71 1.71 -6.30
N LEU A 30 2.47 0.97 -5.48
CA LEU A 30 3.36 -0.10 -5.94
C LEU A 30 2.64 -1.44 -6.13
N MET A 31 1.57 -1.68 -5.38
CA MET A 31 0.79 -2.92 -5.37
C MET A 31 -0.71 -2.57 -5.48
N PRO A 32 -1.16 -2.09 -6.65
CA PRO A 32 -2.53 -1.64 -6.81
C PRO A 32 -3.51 -2.81 -6.71
N ASP A 33 -4.73 -2.54 -6.23
CA ASP A 33 -5.72 -3.57 -5.83
C ASP A 33 -6.03 -4.55 -6.98
N GLU A 34 -6.19 -4.04 -8.21
CA GLU A 34 -6.51 -4.85 -9.39
C GLU A 34 -5.41 -5.83 -9.79
N GLN A 35 -4.17 -5.56 -9.39
CA GLN A 35 -3.02 -6.44 -9.66
C GLN A 35 -2.69 -7.33 -8.47
N PHE A 36 -2.91 -6.84 -7.24
CA PHE A 36 -2.53 -7.54 -6.02
C PHE A 36 -3.60 -8.55 -5.57
N LEU A 37 -4.89 -8.19 -5.62
CA LEU A 37 -5.98 -9.06 -5.15
C LEU A 37 -6.04 -10.44 -5.83
N PRO A 38 -5.86 -10.57 -7.16
CA PRO A 38 -5.93 -11.88 -7.82
C PRO A 38 -4.85 -12.87 -7.37
N VAL A 39 -3.76 -12.37 -6.78
CA VAL A 39 -2.58 -13.14 -6.40
C VAL A 39 -2.31 -13.10 -4.90
N ALA A 40 -3.18 -12.46 -4.10
CA ALA A 40 -2.94 -12.23 -2.68
C ALA A 40 -2.81 -13.53 -1.84
N ALA A 41 -3.20 -14.67 -2.39
CA ALA A 41 -3.04 -15.99 -1.77
C ALA A 41 -1.70 -16.68 -2.12
N ASP A 42 -0.91 -16.13 -3.04
CA ASP A 42 0.41 -16.64 -3.40
C ASP A 42 1.41 -16.47 -2.23
N PRO A 43 2.50 -17.27 -2.18
CA PRO A 43 3.50 -17.14 -1.14
C PRO A 43 4.10 -15.72 -1.05
N PRO A 44 4.33 -15.17 0.15
CA PRO A 44 4.84 -13.80 0.31
C PRO A 44 6.16 -13.52 -0.42
N ALA A 45 7.05 -14.52 -0.52
CA ALA A 45 8.30 -14.39 -1.26
C ALA A 45 8.08 -14.22 -2.77
N GLU A 46 7.08 -14.90 -3.34
CA GLU A 46 6.73 -14.76 -4.76
C GLU A 46 6.09 -13.41 -5.04
N LEU A 47 5.25 -12.92 -4.13
CA LEU A 47 4.67 -11.58 -4.21
C LEU A 47 5.72 -10.48 -4.10
N ALA A 48 6.65 -10.60 -3.13
CA ALA A 48 7.77 -9.68 -2.97
C ALA A 48 8.60 -9.57 -4.24
N ALA A 49 8.91 -10.71 -4.87
CA ALA A 49 9.61 -10.75 -6.14
C ALA A 49 8.79 -10.12 -7.29
N ARG A 50 7.49 -10.45 -7.39
CA ARG A 50 6.60 -9.93 -8.44
C ARG A 50 6.43 -8.42 -8.41
N PHE A 51 6.27 -7.85 -7.21
CA PHE A 51 6.06 -6.41 -7.03
C PHE A 51 7.35 -5.64 -6.76
N ASN A 52 8.50 -6.32 -6.71
CA ASN A 52 9.81 -5.75 -6.41
C ASN A 52 9.81 -4.93 -5.11
N VAL A 53 9.25 -5.50 -4.05
CA VAL A 53 9.18 -4.91 -2.70
C VAL A 53 9.71 -5.90 -1.66
N PRO A 54 10.18 -5.44 -0.49
CA PRO A 54 10.52 -6.33 0.63
C PRO A 54 9.31 -7.16 1.10
N VAL A 55 9.55 -8.37 1.62
CA VAL A 55 8.51 -9.29 2.10
C VAL A 55 7.64 -8.64 3.18
N GLU A 56 8.23 -7.81 4.04
CA GLU A 56 7.54 -7.11 5.12
C GLU A 56 6.47 -6.15 4.58
N GLN A 57 6.63 -5.65 3.34
CA GLN A 57 5.62 -4.81 2.68
C GLN A 57 4.43 -5.62 2.14
N ILE A 58 4.61 -6.92 1.89
CA ILE A 58 3.52 -7.82 1.51
C ILE A 58 2.61 -8.06 2.71
N ASP A 59 3.19 -8.37 3.87
CA ASP A 59 2.42 -8.56 5.11
C ASP A 59 1.66 -7.28 5.47
N ALA A 60 2.31 -6.12 5.40
CA ALA A 60 1.66 -4.84 5.63
C ALA A 60 0.53 -4.55 4.62
N ARG A 61 0.70 -4.95 3.36
CA ARG A 61 -0.34 -4.79 2.34
C ARG A 61 -1.57 -5.66 2.60
N LEU A 62 -1.37 -6.89 3.06
CA LEU A 62 -2.46 -7.78 3.45
C LEU A 62 -3.25 -7.23 4.64
N VAL A 63 -2.55 -6.64 5.63
CA VAL A 63 -3.19 -5.94 6.75
C VAL A 63 -4.01 -4.75 6.28
N ASP A 64 -3.48 -3.92 5.37
CA ASP A 64 -4.21 -2.78 4.80
C ASP A 64 -5.51 -3.23 4.09
N LEU A 65 -5.47 -4.34 3.35
CA LEU A 65 -6.64 -4.90 2.68
C LEU A 65 -7.69 -5.41 3.67
N ALA A 66 -7.26 -6.11 4.73
CA ALA A 66 -8.15 -6.60 5.77
C ALA A 66 -8.84 -5.44 6.52
N ALA A 67 -8.11 -4.36 6.82
CA ALA A 67 -8.68 -3.17 7.46
C ALA A 67 -9.79 -2.54 6.62
N ARG A 68 -9.59 -2.41 5.30
CA ARG A 68 -10.62 -1.86 4.40
C ARG A 68 -11.89 -2.71 4.31
N LEU A 69 -11.77 -4.04 4.42
CA LEU A 69 -12.94 -4.93 4.41
C LEU A 69 -13.78 -4.82 5.69
N ILE A 70 -13.19 -4.36 6.80
CA ILE A 70 -13.90 -4.12 8.06
C ILE A 70 -14.62 -2.76 8.02
N ASP A 71 -14.04 -1.78 7.33
CA ASP A 71 -14.55 -0.41 7.22
C ASP A 71 -15.59 -0.23 6.08
N ALA A 72 -15.83 -1.25 5.24
CA ALA A 72 -16.73 -1.24 4.08
C ALA A 72 -18.09 -1.91 4.36
#